data_AF-A0A0X8JR76-F1
#
_entry.id   AF-A0A0X8JR76-F1
#
_cell.length_a   1.000
_cell.length_b   1.000
_cell.length_c   1.000
_cell.angle_alpha   90.00
_cell.angle_beta   90.00
_cell.angle_gamma   90.00
#
_symmetry.space_group_name_H-M   'P 1'
#
loop_
_entity.id
_entity.type
_entity.pdbx_description
1 polymer ?
#
loop_
_entity_poly.entity_id
_entity_poly.type
_entity_poly.pdbx_seq_one_letter_code
_entity_poly.pdbx_strand_id
1 'polypeptide(L)'
;MKTFFLLFLTLLPGLPCRAGCGPEADAALAFMNAYVDWLKVPAEEASGKPAPWMEKDGLVSAAFRAAHEELMREAEKEDPELGLGFDPVLDAQDYPESFAVDSCGDGFVVLRGAGDEWSADFAVTVKMVPSPKGWLVDGAGMIRIPEERRRQE
;
A
#
# COMPACT_ATOMS: atom_id res chain seq x y z
N MET A 1 39.45 -29.42 -50.13
CA MET A 1 38.00 -29.15 -50.13
C MET A 1 37.55 -28.94 -48.70
N LYS A 2 36.92 -27.78 -48.46
CA LYS A 2 36.41 -27.26 -47.17
C LYS A 2 35.18 -28.03 -46.69
N THR A 3 35.01 -28.20 -45.38
CA THR A 3 33.75 -28.07 -44.57
C THR A 3 33.91 -28.83 -43.25
N PHE A 4 33.37 -28.43 -42.10
CA PHE A 4 32.91 -27.16 -41.52
C PHE A 4 32.76 -27.49 -40.01
N PHE A 5 33.38 -26.71 -39.13
CA PHE A 5 33.28 -26.88 -37.67
C PHE A 5 31.97 -26.20 -37.23
N LEU A 6 30.96 -26.97 -36.80
CA LEU A 6 29.70 -26.42 -36.28
C LEU A 6 29.82 -26.17 -34.78
N LEU A 7 30.09 -24.91 -34.45
CA LEU A 7 30.06 -24.39 -33.09
C LEU A 7 28.59 -24.12 -32.72
N PHE A 8 28.00 -24.95 -31.85
CA PHE A 8 26.69 -24.66 -31.25
C PHE A 8 26.88 -23.56 -30.19
N LEU A 9 26.70 -22.31 -30.59
CA LEU A 9 26.54 -21.20 -29.66
C LEU A 9 25.12 -21.29 -29.10
N THR A 10 24.95 -21.95 -27.95
CA THR A 10 23.70 -21.92 -27.21
C THR A 10 23.50 -20.51 -26.67
N LEU A 11 22.75 -19.72 -27.42
CA LEU A 11 22.14 -18.48 -26.94
C LEU A 11 21.16 -18.91 -25.84
N LEU A 12 21.56 -18.81 -24.58
CA LEU A 12 20.62 -18.84 -23.46
C LEU A 12 19.80 -17.55 -23.59
N PRO A 13 18.51 -17.60 -23.94
CA PRO A 13 17.67 -16.43 -23.79
C PRO A 13 17.71 -16.09 -22.31
N GLY A 14 18.30 -14.93 -21.97
CA GLY A 14 18.17 -14.37 -20.64
C GLY A 14 16.68 -14.26 -20.35
N LEU A 15 16.17 -15.14 -19.49
CA LEU A 15 14.85 -14.99 -18.92
C LEU A 15 14.85 -13.58 -18.32
N PRO A 16 13.97 -12.66 -18.78
CA PRO A 16 13.80 -11.43 -18.04
C PRO A 16 13.37 -11.85 -16.64
N CYS A 17 14.21 -11.61 -15.64
CA CYS A 17 13.74 -11.55 -14.27
C CYS A 17 12.71 -10.42 -14.23
N ARG A 18 11.45 -10.72 -14.58
CA ARG A 18 10.34 -10.11 -13.89
C ARG A 18 10.43 -10.67 -12.48
N ALA A 19 11.29 -10.04 -11.67
CA ALA A 19 11.10 -10.10 -10.24
C ALA A 19 9.72 -9.47 -10.02
N GLY A 20 8.68 -10.32 -10.00
CA GLY A 20 7.39 -9.92 -9.49
C GLY A 20 7.60 -9.42 -8.06
N CYS A 21 6.75 -8.49 -7.65
CA CYS A 21 6.80 -8.03 -6.27
C CYS A 21 6.72 -9.22 -5.30
N GLY A 22 7.45 -9.11 -4.18
CA GLY A 22 7.52 -10.18 -3.20
C GLY A 22 6.30 -10.22 -2.27
N PRO A 23 6.35 -11.08 -1.24
CA PRO A 23 5.27 -11.21 -0.25
C PRO A 23 4.89 -9.90 0.46
N GLU A 24 5.76 -8.89 0.45
CA GLU A 24 5.47 -7.55 0.95
C GLU A 24 4.34 -6.87 0.16
N ALA A 25 4.27 -7.09 -1.15
CA ALA A 25 3.23 -6.49 -1.98
C ALA A 25 1.89 -7.19 -1.80
N ASP A 26 1.89 -8.52 -1.62
CA ASP A 26 0.68 -9.26 -1.25
C ASP A 26 0.14 -8.77 0.11
N ALA A 27 1.02 -8.56 1.08
CA ALA A 27 0.64 -8.02 2.39
C ALA A 27 0.12 -6.58 2.32
N ALA A 28 0.79 -5.71 1.55
CA ALA A 28 0.35 -4.34 1.32
C ALA A 28 -1.04 -4.29 0.63
N LEU A 29 -1.22 -5.11 -0.41
CA LEU A 29 -2.48 -5.22 -1.14
C LEU A 29 -3.61 -5.73 -0.22
N ALA A 30 -3.34 -6.79 0.55
CA ALA A 30 -4.31 -7.34 1.49
C ALA A 30 -4.70 -6.34 2.57
N PHE A 31 -3.74 -5.56 3.08
CA PHE A 31 -4.01 -4.46 4.01
C PHE A 31 -4.93 -3.42 3.39
N MET A 32 -4.60 -2.90 2.20
CA MET A 32 -5.35 -1.80 1.60
C MET A 32 -6.76 -2.22 1.18
N ASN A 33 -6.92 -3.43 0.64
CA ASN A 33 -8.25 -3.95 0.31
C ASN A 33 -9.10 -4.17 1.57
N ALA A 34 -8.53 -4.68 2.65
CA ALA A 34 -9.24 -4.79 3.92
C ALA A 34 -9.58 -3.42 4.53
N TYR A 35 -8.75 -2.41 4.27
CA TYR A 35 -8.99 -1.03 4.70
C TYR A 35 -10.21 -0.43 3.98
N VAL A 36 -10.25 -0.47 2.65
CA VAL A 36 -11.41 0.07 1.90
C VAL A 36 -12.68 -0.73 2.12
N ASP A 37 -12.59 -2.04 2.36
CA ASP A 37 -13.75 -2.83 2.77
C ASP A 37 -14.30 -2.40 4.13
N TRP A 38 -13.42 -1.98 5.05
CA TRP A 38 -13.83 -1.43 6.34
C TRP A 38 -14.49 -0.06 6.21
N LEU A 39 -14.02 0.80 5.30
CA LEU A 39 -14.65 2.11 5.04
C LEU A 39 -16.10 2.01 4.55
N LYS A 40 -16.48 0.87 3.96
CA LYS A 40 -17.85 0.59 3.49
C LYS A 40 -18.80 0.15 4.62
N VAL A 41 -18.29 -0.13 5.82
CA VAL A 41 -19.11 -0.55 6.96
C VAL A 41 -19.95 0.64 7.45
N PRO A 42 -21.28 0.48 7.61
CA PRO A 42 -22.13 1.56 8.11
C PRO A 42 -21.65 2.13 9.45
N ALA A 43 -21.77 3.43 9.63
CA ALA A 43 -21.29 4.12 10.84
C ALA A 43 -21.92 3.58 12.13
N GLU A 44 -23.19 3.17 12.09
CA GLU A 44 -23.84 2.51 13.24
C GLU A 44 -23.19 1.18 13.66
N GLU A 45 -22.61 0.45 12.71
CA GLU A 45 -21.94 -0.83 12.95
C GLU A 45 -20.47 -0.66 13.36
N ALA A 46 -19.85 0.44 12.90
CA ALA A 46 -18.49 0.84 13.22
C ALA A 46 -18.37 1.58 14.56
N SER A 47 -19.46 2.19 15.05
CA SER A 47 -19.46 3.03 16.26
C SER A 47 -18.89 2.31 17.48
N GLY A 48 -17.86 2.94 18.09
CA GLY A 48 -17.22 2.45 19.31
C GLY A 48 -16.26 1.28 19.13
N LYS A 49 -15.99 0.82 17.90
CA LYS A 49 -14.99 -0.22 17.61
C LYS A 49 -13.81 0.39 16.88
N PRO A 50 -12.57 0.16 17.35
CA PRO A 50 -11.39 0.53 16.57
C PRO A 50 -11.40 -0.23 15.24
N ALA A 51 -10.84 0.38 14.21
CA ALA A 51 -10.77 -0.27 12.93
C ALA A 51 -9.97 -1.60 13.04
N PRO A 52 -10.43 -2.72 12.46
CA PRO A 52 -9.79 -4.03 12.65
C PRO A 52 -8.30 -4.05 12.30
N TRP A 53 -7.87 -3.18 11.38
CA TRP A 53 -6.47 -3.06 10.99
C TRP A 53 -5.57 -2.38 12.05
N MET A 54 -6.14 -1.61 12.97
CA MET A 54 -5.44 -1.01 14.12
C MET A 54 -5.20 -2.04 15.23
N GLU A 55 -6.18 -2.89 15.51
CA GLU A 55 -6.11 -3.86 16.60
C GLU A 55 -5.39 -5.17 16.23
N LYS A 56 -5.26 -5.44 14.92
CA LYS A 56 -4.68 -6.70 14.47
C LYS A 56 -3.16 -6.71 14.64
N ASP A 57 -2.74 -7.44 15.67
CA ASP A 57 -1.34 -7.79 15.90
C ASP A 57 -0.69 -8.33 14.62
N GLY A 58 0.38 -7.67 14.19
CA GLY A 58 1.17 -8.12 13.06
C GLY A 58 0.64 -7.71 11.68
N LEU A 59 -0.30 -6.76 11.59
CA LEU A 59 -0.67 -6.14 10.31
C LEU A 59 0.07 -4.81 10.09
N VAL A 60 0.06 -3.94 11.10
CA VAL A 60 0.73 -2.64 11.07
C VAL A 60 1.80 -2.55 12.16
N SER A 61 2.82 -1.72 11.94
CA SER A 61 3.86 -1.47 12.94
C SER A 61 3.34 -0.60 14.09
N ALA A 62 4.00 -0.68 15.25
CA ALA A 62 3.69 0.23 16.37
C ALA A 62 3.93 1.70 16.01
N ALA A 63 4.94 1.98 15.18
CA ALA A 63 5.25 3.33 14.73
C ALA A 63 4.18 3.89 13.76
N PHE A 64 3.58 3.03 12.93
CA PHE A 64 2.43 3.41 12.09
C PHE A 64 1.23 3.81 12.96
N ARG A 65 0.86 2.96 13.94
CA ARG A 65 -0.27 3.26 14.85
C ARG A 65 -0.08 4.57 15.61
N ALA A 66 1.10 4.74 16.22
CA ALA A 66 1.41 5.94 16.97
C ALA A 66 1.36 7.21 16.09
N ALA A 67 1.85 7.13 14.85
CA ALA A 67 1.79 8.27 13.92
C ALA A 67 0.37 8.56 13.44
N HIS A 68 -0.45 7.53 13.21
CA HIS A 68 -1.86 7.72 12.88
C HIS A 68 -2.62 8.37 14.04
N GLU A 69 -2.50 7.83 15.26
CA GLU A 69 -3.17 8.37 16.46
C GLU A 69 -2.76 9.82 16.71
N GLU A 70 -1.47 10.14 16.60
CA GLU A 70 -0.98 11.50 16.75
C GLU A 70 -1.52 12.45 15.68
N LEU A 71 -1.53 12.02 14.41
CA LEU A 71 -2.07 12.80 13.30
C LEU A 71 -3.55 13.12 13.51
N MET A 72 -4.36 12.12 13.84
CA MET A 72 -5.80 12.31 14.07
C MET A 72 -6.05 13.20 15.28
N ARG A 73 -5.28 13.04 16.36
CA ARG A 73 -5.38 13.86 17.57
C ARG A 73 -5.03 15.32 17.32
N GLU A 74 -3.98 15.61 16.55
CA GLU A 74 -3.63 17.00 16.20
C GLU A 74 -4.63 17.60 15.21
N ALA A 75 -5.16 16.82 14.26
CA ALA A 75 -6.18 17.29 13.33
C ALA A 75 -7.49 17.66 14.05
N GLU A 76 -7.98 16.84 14.99
CA GLU A 76 -9.16 17.14 15.81
C GLU A 76 -8.94 18.40 16.68
N LYS A 77 -7.71 18.62 17.14
CA LYS A 77 -7.37 19.81 17.92
C LYS A 77 -7.30 21.07 17.06
N GLU A 78 -6.85 20.95 15.81
CA GLU A 78 -6.77 22.06 14.86
C GLU A 78 -8.15 22.46 14.33
N ASP A 79 -8.95 21.47 13.91
CA ASP A 79 -10.33 21.65 13.47
C ASP A 79 -11.23 20.52 14.06
N PRO A 80 -11.95 20.79 15.17
CA PRO A 80 -12.83 19.79 15.77
C PRO A 80 -14.04 19.40 14.92
N GLU A 81 -14.43 20.23 13.93
CA GLU A 81 -15.59 19.97 13.08
C GLU A 81 -15.21 19.13 11.85
N LEU A 82 -14.05 19.42 11.25
CA LEU A 82 -13.62 18.81 9.99
C LEU A 82 -12.49 17.77 10.17
N GLY A 83 -11.66 17.91 11.21
CA GLY A 83 -10.43 17.14 11.35
C GLY A 83 -9.50 17.38 10.16
N LEU A 84 -9.05 16.29 9.52
CA LEU A 84 -8.21 16.39 8.32
C LEU A 84 -9.00 16.82 7.06
N GLY A 85 -10.30 16.53 6.98
CA GLY A 85 -11.09 16.69 5.76
C GLY A 85 -10.78 15.70 4.63
N PHE A 86 -9.91 14.71 4.87
CA PHE A 86 -9.57 13.62 3.95
C PHE A 86 -9.07 12.39 4.74
N ASP A 87 -8.92 11.25 4.07
CA ASP A 87 -8.41 10.02 4.65
C ASP A 87 -6.87 9.98 4.60
N PRO A 88 -6.16 9.90 5.74
CA PRO A 88 -4.70 9.96 5.76
C PRO A 88 -4.01 8.64 5.33
N VAL A 89 -4.72 7.51 5.37
CA VAL A 89 -4.19 6.20 4.92
C VAL A 89 -4.20 6.15 3.40
N LEU A 90 -5.20 6.77 2.77
CA LEU A 90 -5.34 6.89 1.32
C LEU A 90 -4.69 8.14 0.74
N ASP A 91 -4.50 9.20 1.55
CA ASP A 91 -4.09 10.54 1.13
C ASP A 91 -5.09 11.16 0.11
N ALA A 92 -6.39 10.91 0.32
CA ALA A 92 -7.45 11.28 -0.62
C ALA A 92 -8.82 11.46 0.07
N GLN A 93 -9.77 12.10 -0.61
CA GLN A 93 -11.16 12.25 -0.16
C GLN A 93 -12.07 11.09 -0.60
N ASP A 94 -11.76 10.46 -1.74
CA ASP A 94 -12.53 9.35 -2.32
C ASP A 94 -11.60 8.15 -2.54
N TYR A 95 -12.16 6.98 -2.85
CA TYR A 95 -11.37 5.75 -3.00
C TYR A 95 -11.96 4.73 -3.98
N PRO A 96 -11.10 3.95 -4.65
CA PRO A 96 -11.54 2.85 -5.50
C PRO A 96 -12.13 1.71 -4.68
N GLU A 97 -12.98 0.91 -5.33
CA GLU A 97 -13.58 -0.28 -4.72
C GLU A 97 -12.54 -1.31 -4.24
N SER A 98 -11.40 -1.40 -4.93
CA SER A 98 -10.28 -2.27 -4.59
C SER A 98 -9.00 -1.76 -5.26
N PHE A 99 -7.86 -2.39 -4.94
CA PHE A 99 -6.56 -2.06 -5.48
C PHE A 99 -5.92 -3.24 -6.22
N ALA A 100 -4.88 -2.92 -6.99
CA ALA A 100 -3.93 -3.87 -7.55
C ALA A 100 -2.49 -3.38 -7.31
N VAL A 101 -1.52 -4.31 -7.27
CA VAL A 101 -0.10 -3.96 -7.21
C VAL A 101 0.32 -3.35 -8.54
N ASP A 102 0.85 -2.12 -8.51
CA ASP A 102 1.45 -1.47 -9.66
C ASP A 102 2.97 -1.71 -9.70
N SER A 103 3.65 -1.36 -8.61
CA SER A 103 5.10 -1.46 -8.52
C SER A 103 5.56 -1.63 -7.08
N CYS A 104 6.80 -2.05 -6.90
CA CYS A 104 7.43 -2.23 -5.59
C CYS A 104 8.94 -2.02 -5.69
N GLY A 105 9.55 -1.61 -4.58
CA GLY A 105 10.98 -1.38 -4.47
C GLY A 105 11.34 -0.58 -3.23
N ASP A 106 12.56 -0.74 -2.71
CA ASP A 106 13.08 -0.02 -1.54
C ASP A 106 12.21 -0.10 -0.27
N GLY A 107 11.45 -1.19 -0.09
CA GLY A 107 10.50 -1.34 1.01
C GLY A 107 9.20 -0.54 0.83
N PHE A 108 8.92 -0.08 -0.39
CA PHE A 108 7.65 0.56 -0.75
C PHE A 108 6.92 -0.28 -1.80
N VAL A 109 5.59 -0.23 -1.73
CA VAL A 109 4.67 -0.84 -2.68
C VAL A 109 3.72 0.26 -3.14
N VAL A 110 3.61 0.46 -4.45
CA VAL A 110 2.61 1.33 -5.05
C VAL A 110 1.42 0.47 -5.44
N LEU A 111 0.26 0.81 -4.89
CA LEU A 111 -1.01 0.21 -5.22
C LEU A 111 -1.79 1.20 -6.10
N ARG A 112 -2.43 0.70 -7.15
CA ARG A 112 -3.30 1.48 -8.03
C ARG A 112 -4.74 1.06 -7.82
N GLY A 113 -5.68 2.00 -7.90
CA GLY A 113 -7.10 1.70 -7.90
C GLY A 113 -7.47 0.73 -9.03
N ALA A 114 -8.24 -0.29 -8.69
CA ALA A 114 -8.77 -1.25 -9.64
C ALA A 114 -10.15 -0.80 -10.15
N GLY A 115 -10.41 -1.08 -11.43
CA GLY A 115 -11.60 -0.60 -12.13
C GLY A 115 -11.27 0.50 -13.14
N ASP A 116 -12.02 0.54 -14.24
CA ASP A 116 -11.71 1.39 -15.39
C ASP A 116 -11.72 2.89 -15.04
N GLU A 117 -12.54 3.30 -14.08
CA GLU A 117 -12.69 4.70 -13.64
C GLU A 117 -11.56 5.18 -12.71
N TRP A 118 -10.83 4.27 -12.05
CA TRP A 118 -9.78 4.59 -11.08
C TRP A 118 -8.37 4.29 -11.60
N SER A 119 -8.26 3.36 -12.54
CA SER A 119 -6.97 2.76 -12.96
C SER A 119 -6.00 3.74 -13.64
N ALA A 120 -6.45 4.93 -14.05
CA ALA A 120 -5.58 5.94 -14.63
C ALA A 120 -4.91 6.82 -13.56
N ASP A 121 -5.63 7.15 -12.48
CA ASP A 121 -5.30 8.33 -11.67
C ASP A 121 -5.00 7.96 -10.21
N PHE A 122 -5.73 7.00 -9.63
CA PHE A 122 -5.61 6.73 -8.19
C PHE A 122 -4.48 5.77 -7.86
N ALA A 123 -3.52 6.25 -7.06
CA ALA A 123 -2.45 5.44 -6.52
C ALA A 123 -2.15 5.78 -5.06
N VAL A 124 -1.78 4.78 -4.28
CA VAL A 124 -1.35 4.95 -2.89
C VAL A 124 -0.03 4.23 -2.67
N THR A 125 0.90 4.91 -2.01
CA THR A 125 2.18 4.31 -1.60
C THR A 125 2.04 3.72 -0.20
N VAL A 126 2.42 2.45 -0.06
CA VAL A 126 2.49 1.71 1.21
C VAL A 126 3.94 1.38 1.50
N LYS A 127 4.41 1.71 2.70
CA LYS A 127 5.75 1.35 3.19
C LYS A 127 5.67 0.07 4.00
N MET A 128 6.51 -0.90 3.68
CA MET A 128 6.57 -2.22 4.30
C MET A 128 7.88 -2.40 5.08
N VAL A 129 7.79 -3.03 6.25
CA VAL A 129 8.97 -3.42 7.05
C VAL A 129 8.90 -4.89 7.44
N PRO A 130 10.05 -5.60 7.47
CA PRO A 130 10.08 -7.00 7.87
C PRO A 130 9.78 -7.17 9.37
N SER A 131 9.20 -8.31 9.72
CA SER A 131 8.95 -8.75 11.09
C SER A 131 9.12 -10.27 11.22
N PRO A 132 9.21 -10.82 12.44
CA PRO A 132 9.25 -12.28 12.63
C PRO A 132 8.03 -13.03 12.08
N LYS A 133 6.89 -12.36 11.88
CA LYS A 133 5.63 -12.94 11.38
C LYS A 133 5.38 -12.68 9.89
N GLY A 134 6.33 -12.07 9.17
CA GLY A 134 6.16 -11.64 7.78
C GLY A 134 6.36 -10.14 7.65
N TRP A 135 5.49 -9.45 6.93
CA TRP A 135 5.60 -8.01 6.65
C TRP A 135 4.59 -7.19 7.46
N LEU A 136 4.99 -6.00 7.87
CA LEU A 136 4.13 -5.01 8.52
C LEU A 136 4.02 -3.77 7.66
N VAL A 137 2.85 -3.15 7.67
CA VAL A 137 2.66 -1.80 7.15
C VAL A 137 3.28 -0.80 8.12
N ASP A 138 4.25 -0.03 7.64
CA ASP A 138 4.98 0.99 8.38
C ASP A 138 4.55 2.40 7.98
N GLY A 139 3.91 2.55 6.82
CA GLY A 139 3.40 3.81 6.28
C GLY A 139 2.38 3.55 5.17
N ALA A 140 1.46 4.48 4.96
CA ALA A 140 0.44 4.46 3.92
C ALA A 140 -0.06 5.90 3.69
N GLY A 141 -0.32 6.27 2.45
CA GLY A 141 -0.83 7.61 2.12
C GLY A 141 0.12 8.70 2.63
N MET A 142 -0.36 9.55 3.54
CA MET A 142 0.45 10.59 4.18
C MET A 142 1.20 10.10 5.44
N ILE A 143 0.77 9.00 6.03
CA ILE A 143 1.27 8.50 7.31
C ILE A 143 2.63 7.84 7.09
N ARG A 144 3.70 8.49 7.58
CA ARG A 144 5.08 7.97 7.54
C ARG A 144 5.57 7.59 6.14
N ILE A 145 4.99 8.20 5.12
CA ILE A 145 5.51 8.21 3.74
C ILE A 145 6.23 9.54 3.51
N PRO A 146 7.50 9.51 3.05
CA PRO A 146 8.21 10.71 2.62
C PRO A 146 7.44 11.44 1.52
N GLU A 147 7.40 12.76 1.55
CA GLU A 147 6.60 13.59 0.64
C GLU A 147 6.88 13.28 -0.83
N GLU A 148 8.14 13.07 -1.20
CA GLU A 148 8.57 12.73 -2.56
C GLU A 148 8.12 11.34 -3.04
N ARG A 149 7.58 10.51 -2.14
CA ARG A 149 7.01 9.19 -2.44
C ARG A 149 5.49 9.14 -2.31
N ARG A 150 4.84 10.23 -1.87
CA ARG A 150 3.38 10.32 -1.83
C ARG A 150 2.81 10.45 -3.24
N ARG A 151 1.54 10.10 -3.38
CA ARG A 151 0.81 10.04 -4.64
C ARG A 151 -0.48 10.85 -4.49
N GLN A 152 -0.32 12.09 -4.03
CA GLN A 152 -1.44 13.00 -3.78
C GLN A 152 -2.24 13.21 -5.07
N GLU A 153 -3.56 13.09 -4.94
CA GLU A 153 -4.52 13.59 -5.92
C GLU A 153 -5.02 14.99 -5.55
#